data_AF-A0A0F9CGG4-F1
#
_entry.id   AF-A0A0F9CGG4-F1
#
_cell.length_a   1.000
_cell.length_b   1.000
_cell.length_c   1.000
_cell.angle_alpha   90.00
_cell.angle_beta   90.00
_cell.angle_gamma   90.00
#
_symmetry.space_group_name_H-M   'P 1'
#
loop_
_entity.id
_entity.type
_entity.pdbx_description
1 polymer ?
#
loop_
_entity_poly.entity_id
_entity_poly.type
_entity_poly.pdbx_seq_one_letter_code
_entity_poly.pdbx_strand_id
1 'polypeptide(L)'
;DYYFIGNPLLSSWGKLGRDYFEQLVQLDANWLDGFIDAFDDSLLGQIQSEIYQLAFKGESLSEDKAWFINEQGKLPISCDDTSITLSDCHTPLREVERLHDYLLNLFNQNKHLTPKDIIVMMPDVGTYSPYIEAVFGGAQHERFIPYALADLAIEQEKPVLSSFASLANLPFSRFGVSDILDLLQVSQIADKFSVEAHEYEQIQYWLERVGVKWGINAEHKHSFDLPAIELNTWQHGLNRLLLGIAQRDEQCPYRGIYSADEVEGMALDTLNKLVHFIDVLQHYKEQLSPDDTLINKAAILANLLTEIYESDSDDSWDLLVLQNVLDELKKHHDNGDYNQAVSQRIVSYLIKQGIQEKGVGQRFLVGQVNFCTLMPMRAVPFKVVCMLGLNDADYPRTVQPIGFDLVPYSKKQKGDRSRKLDDRYLFLEALLSARDNLYMSYIGR
;
A
#
# COMPACT_ATOMS: atom_id res chain seq x y z
N ASP A 1 34.26 -25.45 1.82
CA ASP A 1 34.39 -26.41 0.70
C ASP A 1 33.05 -26.58 0.01
N TYR A 2 32.95 -26.09 -1.24
CA TYR A 2 31.72 -25.86 -2.01
C TYR A 2 31.70 -26.73 -3.30
N TYR A 3 32.16 -27.99 -3.22
CA TYR A 3 32.58 -28.75 -4.41
C TYR A 3 31.60 -29.81 -4.94
N PHE A 4 30.31 -29.71 -4.61
CA PHE A 4 29.25 -30.48 -5.26
C PHE A 4 28.11 -29.53 -5.59
N ILE A 5 28.29 -28.72 -6.64
CA ILE A 5 27.24 -27.82 -7.11
C ILE A 5 26.34 -28.67 -8.02
N GLY A 6 25.13 -28.96 -7.54
CA GLY A 6 24.06 -29.54 -8.36
C GLY A 6 23.57 -28.56 -9.42
N ASN A 7 22.26 -28.42 -9.57
CA ASN A 7 21.71 -27.37 -10.42
C ASN A 7 22.19 -25.95 -9.97
N PRO A 8 22.77 -25.13 -10.87
CA PRO A 8 23.37 -23.85 -10.51
C PRO A 8 22.34 -22.82 -10.03
N LEU A 9 21.12 -22.85 -10.58
CA LEU A 9 20.03 -21.95 -10.16
C LEU A 9 19.63 -22.26 -8.71
N LEU A 10 19.37 -23.53 -8.42
CA LEU A 10 19.02 -23.99 -7.07
C LEU A 10 20.16 -23.70 -6.06
N SER A 11 21.42 -23.87 -6.46
CA SER A 11 22.56 -23.58 -5.59
C SER A 11 22.64 -22.10 -5.19
N SER A 12 22.25 -21.20 -6.10
CA SER A 12 22.41 -19.76 -5.93
C SER A 12 21.18 -19.13 -5.27
N TRP A 13 19.98 -19.56 -5.63
CA TRP A 13 18.69 -19.01 -5.20
C TRP A 13 18.05 -19.81 -4.06
N GLY A 14 18.35 -21.10 -3.97
CA GLY A 14 17.76 -22.06 -3.02
C GLY A 14 18.34 -22.03 -1.60
N LYS A 15 19.17 -21.05 -1.23
CA LYS A 15 19.87 -21.05 0.06
C LYS A 15 18.91 -21.14 1.25
N LEU A 16 17.79 -20.41 1.20
CA LEU A 16 16.78 -20.43 2.25
C LEU A 16 16.14 -21.81 2.40
N GLY A 17 15.65 -22.38 1.29
CA GLY A 17 15.07 -23.72 1.26
C GLY A 17 16.06 -24.80 1.71
N ARG A 18 17.34 -24.69 1.33
CA ARG A 18 18.40 -25.61 1.77
C ARG A 18 18.63 -25.56 3.27
N ASP A 19 18.78 -24.36 3.83
CA ASP A 19 19.05 -24.21 5.26
C ASP A 19 17.84 -24.71 6.09
N TYR A 20 16.61 -24.52 5.60
CA TYR A 20 15.39 -25.08 6.20
C TYR A 20 15.30 -26.61 6.07
N PHE A 21 15.52 -27.15 4.86
CA PHE A 21 15.50 -28.59 4.61
C PHE A 21 16.54 -29.33 5.46
N GLU A 22 17.74 -28.77 5.60
CA GLU A 22 18.79 -29.37 6.43
C GLU A 22 18.40 -29.40 7.92
N GLN A 23 17.68 -28.40 8.42
CA GLN A 23 17.14 -28.42 9.78
C GLN A 23 16.06 -29.50 9.94
N LEU A 24 15.19 -29.66 8.93
CA LEU A 24 14.17 -30.71 8.98
C LEU A 24 14.80 -32.11 8.96
N VAL A 25 15.82 -32.34 8.13
CA VAL A 25 16.56 -33.62 8.06
C VAL A 25 17.22 -34.02 9.39
N GLN A 26 17.52 -33.05 10.25
CA GLN A 26 18.06 -33.32 11.59
C GLN A 26 17.00 -33.79 12.59
N LEU A 27 15.71 -33.67 12.26
CA LEU A 27 14.62 -34.16 13.08
C LEU A 27 14.42 -35.67 12.84
N ASP A 28 14.14 -36.41 13.91
CA ASP A 28 13.77 -37.82 13.84
C ASP A 28 12.30 -37.95 13.38
N ALA A 29 12.09 -37.73 12.09
CA ALA A 29 10.79 -37.71 11.43
C ALA A 29 10.67 -38.79 10.36
N ASN A 30 9.44 -39.24 10.11
CA ASN A 30 9.15 -40.14 9.00
C ASN A 30 8.97 -39.34 7.72
N TRP A 31 9.83 -39.60 6.73
CA TRP A 31 9.82 -38.95 5.44
C TRP A 31 8.94 -39.70 4.45
N LEU A 32 8.11 -38.95 3.72
CA LEU A 32 7.29 -39.47 2.64
C LEU A 32 7.57 -38.63 1.39
N ASP A 33 8.04 -39.28 0.34
CA ASP A 33 8.36 -38.63 -0.92
C ASP A 33 7.07 -38.43 -1.73
N GLY A 34 6.64 -37.16 -1.84
CA GLY A 34 5.45 -36.72 -2.58
C GLY A 34 5.78 -36.08 -3.92
N PHE A 35 6.91 -36.44 -4.51
CA PHE A 35 7.42 -35.84 -5.73
C PHE A 35 6.67 -36.36 -6.99
N ILE A 36 6.37 -35.46 -7.92
CA ILE A 36 5.72 -35.78 -9.19
C ILE A 36 6.71 -35.47 -10.31
N ASP A 37 7.17 -36.50 -11.01
CA ASP A 37 8.05 -36.38 -12.18
C ASP A 37 7.20 -36.30 -13.46
N ALA A 38 6.61 -35.13 -13.68
CA ALA A 38 5.79 -34.84 -14.85
C ALA A 38 6.09 -33.42 -15.32
N PHE A 39 6.96 -33.31 -16.31
CA PHE A 39 7.39 -32.05 -16.91
C PHE A 39 7.09 -32.07 -18.40
N ASP A 40 6.67 -30.93 -18.93
CA ASP A 40 6.46 -30.77 -20.38
C ASP A 40 7.79 -30.61 -21.12
N ASP A 41 7.79 -30.90 -22.42
CA ASP A 41 8.97 -30.76 -23.29
C ASP A 41 9.32 -29.29 -23.62
N SER A 42 8.73 -28.33 -22.91
CA SER A 42 8.99 -26.90 -23.06
C SER A 42 10.30 -26.49 -22.37
N LEU A 43 10.84 -25.33 -22.72
CA LEU A 43 12.00 -24.74 -22.06
C LEU A 43 11.77 -24.59 -20.55
N LEU A 44 10.57 -24.16 -20.14
CA LEU A 44 10.18 -24.09 -18.73
C LEU A 44 10.23 -25.47 -18.07
N GLY A 45 9.60 -26.48 -18.68
CA GLY A 45 9.56 -27.84 -18.15
C GLY A 45 10.95 -28.47 -18.06
N GLN A 46 11.83 -28.24 -19.04
CA GLN A 46 13.23 -28.69 -19.02
C GLN A 46 14.02 -28.06 -17.87
N ILE A 47 13.90 -26.74 -17.65
CA ILE A 47 14.57 -26.08 -16.52
C ILE A 47 14.05 -26.60 -15.18
N GLN A 48 12.74 -26.79 -15.06
CA GLN A 48 12.12 -27.34 -13.84
C GLN A 48 12.57 -28.79 -13.58
N SER A 49 12.64 -29.61 -14.64
CA SER A 49 13.14 -30.99 -14.57
C SER A 49 14.61 -31.03 -14.16
N GLU A 50 15.45 -30.14 -14.70
CA GLU A 50 16.85 -30.03 -14.28
C GLU A 50 17.00 -29.63 -12.82
N ILE A 51 16.17 -28.72 -12.31
CA ILE A 51 16.15 -28.38 -10.87
C ILE A 51 15.73 -29.59 -10.04
N TYR A 52 14.69 -30.30 -10.48
CA TYR A 52 14.15 -31.49 -9.82
C TYR A 52 15.18 -32.62 -9.71
N GLN A 53 15.89 -32.91 -10.81
CA GLN A 53 16.94 -33.93 -10.89
C GLN A 53 18.28 -33.47 -10.30
N LEU A 54 18.33 -32.25 -9.73
CA LEU A 54 19.55 -31.60 -9.26
C LEU A 54 20.66 -31.56 -10.32
N ALA A 55 20.29 -31.40 -11.59
CA ALA A 55 21.16 -31.47 -12.75
C ALA A 55 21.27 -30.16 -13.55
N PHE A 56 22.28 -30.10 -14.41
CA PHE A 56 22.47 -29.05 -15.41
C PHE A 56 23.02 -29.68 -16.69
N LYS A 57 22.32 -29.47 -17.82
CA LYS A 57 22.58 -30.17 -19.08
C LYS A 57 22.60 -31.70 -18.95
N GLY A 58 21.75 -32.23 -18.05
CA GLY A 58 21.68 -33.66 -17.74
C GLY A 58 22.77 -34.20 -16.81
N GLU A 59 23.68 -33.38 -16.30
CA GLU A 59 24.69 -33.81 -15.30
C GLU A 59 24.37 -33.25 -13.90
N SER A 60 24.20 -34.13 -12.91
CA SER A 60 23.91 -33.72 -11.52
C SER A 60 25.10 -33.13 -10.78
N LEU A 61 26.34 -33.54 -11.09
CA LEU A 61 27.53 -33.10 -10.36
C LEU A 61 28.73 -33.10 -11.31
N SER A 62 28.92 -32.01 -12.05
CA SER A 62 30.06 -31.86 -12.94
C SER A 62 31.26 -31.29 -12.16
N GLU A 63 32.40 -31.99 -12.20
CA GLU A 63 33.65 -31.52 -11.57
C GLU A 63 34.32 -30.40 -12.39
N ASP A 64 34.01 -30.33 -13.69
CA ASP A 64 34.58 -29.34 -14.61
C ASP A 64 33.71 -28.08 -14.68
N LYS A 65 34.25 -26.94 -14.22
CA LYS A 65 33.57 -25.63 -14.31
C LYS A 65 33.30 -25.22 -15.76
N ALA A 66 34.06 -25.72 -16.73
CA ALA A 66 33.81 -25.44 -18.14
C ALA A 66 32.48 -26.05 -18.63
N TRP A 67 31.94 -27.05 -17.95
CA TRP A 67 30.63 -27.65 -18.26
C TRP A 67 29.51 -26.60 -18.31
N PHE A 68 29.53 -25.65 -17.38
CA PHE A 68 28.48 -24.62 -17.27
C PHE A 68 28.51 -23.60 -18.42
N ILE A 69 29.63 -23.47 -19.13
CA ILE A 69 29.87 -22.41 -20.13
C ILE A 69 30.00 -22.99 -21.55
N ASN A 70 30.32 -24.28 -21.68
CA ASN A 70 30.51 -24.90 -22.99
C ASN A 70 29.20 -25.06 -23.77
N GLU A 71 29.31 -25.39 -25.07
CA GLU A 71 28.16 -25.65 -25.94
C GLU A 71 27.67 -27.10 -25.87
N GLN A 72 28.41 -27.99 -25.19
CA GLN A 72 28.08 -29.40 -25.08
C GLN A 72 26.89 -29.59 -24.14
N GLY A 73 26.05 -30.59 -24.43
CA GLY A 73 24.89 -30.94 -23.61
C GLY A 73 23.73 -29.94 -23.66
N LYS A 74 23.79 -28.91 -24.52
CA LYS A 74 22.66 -27.99 -24.72
C LYS A 74 21.44 -28.73 -25.23
N LEU A 75 20.30 -28.47 -24.60
CA LEU A 75 19.02 -29.01 -25.01
C LEU A 75 18.49 -28.24 -26.22
N PRO A 76 17.90 -28.93 -27.22
CA PRO A 76 17.25 -28.26 -28.34
C PRO A 76 15.97 -27.57 -27.86
N ILE A 77 15.78 -26.31 -28.28
CA ILE A 77 14.59 -25.51 -27.96
C ILE A 77 13.83 -25.26 -29.26
N SER A 78 12.50 -25.38 -29.22
CA SER A 78 11.64 -25.03 -30.35
C SER A 78 11.63 -23.52 -30.58
N CYS A 79 11.68 -23.07 -31.84
CA CYS A 79 11.57 -21.65 -32.17
C CYS A 79 10.22 -21.04 -31.79
N ASP A 80 9.19 -21.88 -31.63
CA ASP A 80 7.82 -21.48 -31.28
C ASP A 80 7.56 -21.62 -29.77
N ASP A 81 8.58 -21.94 -28.96
CA ASP A 81 8.45 -22.06 -27.51
C ASP A 81 8.30 -20.69 -26.84
N THR A 82 7.14 -20.46 -26.23
CA THR A 82 6.82 -19.24 -25.47
C THR A 82 6.64 -19.51 -23.97
N SER A 83 7.08 -20.67 -23.48
CA SER A 83 6.97 -21.05 -22.06
C SER A 83 7.79 -20.15 -21.14
N ILE A 84 8.88 -19.55 -21.64
CA ILE A 84 9.61 -18.46 -20.95
C ILE A 84 9.75 -17.28 -21.89
N THR A 85 9.24 -16.12 -21.48
CA THR A 85 9.32 -14.87 -22.25
C THR A 85 10.03 -13.79 -21.44
N LEU A 86 11.01 -13.12 -22.06
CA LEU A 86 11.74 -11.99 -21.52
C LEU A 86 11.42 -10.72 -22.32
N SER A 87 11.04 -9.64 -21.64
CA SER A 87 10.60 -8.40 -22.26
C SER A 87 11.37 -7.20 -21.71
N ASP A 88 12.04 -6.47 -22.62
CA ASP A 88 12.71 -5.20 -22.35
C ASP A 88 11.74 -4.04 -22.65
N CYS A 89 11.51 -3.19 -21.65
CA CYS A 89 10.58 -2.06 -21.71
C CYS A 89 11.29 -0.73 -21.37
N HIS A 90 10.68 0.38 -21.78
CA HIS A 90 11.27 1.73 -21.60
C HIS A 90 10.71 2.45 -20.36
N THR A 91 9.48 2.12 -19.96
CA THR A 91 8.80 2.75 -18.82
C THR A 91 7.87 1.73 -18.15
N PRO A 92 7.49 1.94 -16.87
CA PRO A 92 6.50 1.11 -16.20
C PRO A 92 5.17 1.04 -16.97
N LEU A 93 4.71 2.17 -17.53
CA LEU A 93 3.51 2.20 -18.37
C LEU A 93 3.65 1.27 -19.58
N ARG A 94 4.77 1.35 -20.30
CA ARG A 94 4.98 0.53 -21.50
C ARG A 94 5.14 -0.95 -21.16
N GLU A 95 5.70 -1.25 -20.00
CA GLU A 95 5.82 -2.60 -19.46
C GLU A 95 4.46 -3.23 -19.18
N VAL A 96 3.55 -2.47 -18.55
CA VAL A 96 2.17 -2.90 -18.29
C VAL A 96 1.38 -3.06 -19.60
N GLU A 97 1.53 -2.14 -20.57
CA GLU A 97 0.93 -2.29 -21.91
C GLU A 97 1.40 -3.56 -22.62
N ARG A 98 2.71 -3.86 -22.56
CA ARG A 98 3.29 -5.08 -23.14
C ARG A 98 2.76 -6.34 -22.47
N LEU A 99 2.64 -6.33 -21.14
CA LEU A 99 2.02 -7.42 -20.39
C LEU A 99 0.57 -7.62 -20.84
N HIS A 100 -0.21 -6.55 -20.94
CA HIS A 100 -1.60 -6.61 -21.35
C HIS A 100 -1.77 -7.26 -22.73
N ASP A 101 -0.99 -6.82 -23.72
CA ASP A 101 -0.99 -7.41 -25.07
C ASP A 101 -0.54 -8.88 -25.06
N TYR A 102 0.43 -9.23 -24.23
CA TYR A 102 0.88 -10.61 -24.04
C TYR A 102 -0.24 -11.50 -23.48
N LEU A 103 -0.94 -11.04 -22.45
CA LEU A 103 -2.06 -11.78 -21.85
C LEU A 103 -3.23 -11.95 -22.82
N LEU A 104 -3.57 -10.90 -23.59
CA LEU A 104 -4.60 -11.00 -24.64
C LEU A 104 -4.25 -12.06 -25.68
N ASN A 105 -2.98 -12.13 -26.09
CA ASN A 105 -2.53 -13.16 -27.03
C ASN A 105 -2.67 -14.56 -26.43
N LEU A 106 -2.29 -14.75 -25.16
CA LEU A 106 -2.46 -16.03 -24.46
C LEU A 106 -3.93 -16.46 -24.36
N PHE A 107 -4.85 -15.54 -24.02
CA PHE A 107 -6.29 -15.85 -23.98
C PHE A 107 -6.84 -16.22 -25.36
N ASN A 108 -6.35 -15.59 -26.43
CA ASN A 108 -6.75 -15.92 -27.79
C ASN A 108 -6.24 -17.30 -28.23
N GLN A 109 -5.03 -17.68 -27.81
CA GLN A 109 -4.44 -18.98 -28.13
C GLN A 109 -5.06 -20.12 -27.32
N ASN A 110 -5.35 -19.90 -26.03
CA ASN A 110 -5.87 -20.92 -25.13
C ASN A 110 -7.22 -20.51 -24.50
N LYS A 111 -8.32 -21.03 -25.07
CA LYS A 111 -9.68 -20.78 -24.57
C LYS A 111 -9.99 -21.36 -23.18
N HIS A 112 -9.14 -22.26 -22.67
CA HIS A 112 -9.29 -22.82 -21.32
C HIS A 112 -8.51 -22.03 -20.26
N LEU A 113 -7.72 -21.04 -20.67
CA LEU A 113 -7.04 -20.13 -19.76
C LEU A 113 -8.05 -19.12 -19.22
N THR A 114 -8.16 -19.05 -17.90
CA THR A 114 -9.04 -18.09 -17.22
C THR A 114 -8.22 -17.05 -16.46
N PRO A 115 -8.71 -15.82 -16.24
CA PRO A 115 -7.97 -14.77 -15.52
C PRO A 115 -7.41 -15.20 -14.16
N LYS A 116 -8.14 -16.03 -13.41
CA LYS A 116 -7.71 -16.60 -12.13
C LYS A 116 -6.48 -17.53 -12.23
N ASP A 117 -6.17 -18.04 -13.41
CA ASP A 117 -5.02 -18.92 -13.63
C ASP A 117 -3.72 -18.12 -13.82
N ILE A 118 -3.80 -16.79 -13.72
CA ILE A 118 -2.71 -15.85 -13.99
C ILE A 118 -2.40 -15.03 -12.73
N ILE A 119 -1.12 -14.93 -12.41
CA ILE A 119 -0.59 -14.05 -11.36
C ILE A 119 0.47 -13.12 -11.94
N VAL A 120 0.43 -11.86 -11.52
CA VAL A 120 1.41 -10.83 -11.87
C VAL A 120 2.05 -10.33 -10.58
N MET A 121 3.35 -10.50 -10.47
CA MET A 121 4.14 -10.11 -9.30
C MET A 121 5.11 -8.99 -9.64
N MET A 122 5.30 -8.06 -8.71
CA MET A 122 6.28 -6.97 -8.83
C MET A 122 6.88 -6.61 -7.46
N PRO A 123 8.04 -5.95 -7.41
CA PRO A 123 8.67 -5.56 -6.15
C PRO A 123 7.78 -4.63 -5.29
N ASP A 124 7.06 -3.72 -5.94
CA ASP A 124 6.18 -2.72 -5.34
C ASP A 124 4.94 -2.48 -6.22
N VAL A 125 3.76 -2.89 -5.72
CA VAL A 125 2.48 -2.72 -6.42
C VAL A 125 1.99 -1.27 -6.37
N GLY A 126 2.33 -0.51 -5.31
CA GLY A 126 1.90 0.89 -5.17
C GLY A 126 2.43 1.76 -6.30
N THR A 127 3.71 1.59 -6.64
CA THR A 127 4.34 2.28 -7.78
C THR A 127 3.71 1.91 -9.13
N TYR A 128 3.24 0.67 -9.30
CA TYR A 128 2.65 0.19 -10.56
C TYR A 128 1.14 0.44 -10.68
N SER A 129 0.43 0.62 -9.56
CA SER A 129 -1.03 0.73 -9.51
C SER A 129 -1.62 1.73 -10.50
N PRO A 130 -1.15 3.00 -10.59
CA PRO A 130 -1.70 3.96 -11.54
C PRO A 130 -1.56 3.53 -13.01
N TYR A 131 -0.48 2.82 -13.35
CA TYR A 131 -0.25 2.33 -14.70
C TYR A 131 -1.13 1.11 -15.01
N ILE A 132 -1.34 0.23 -14.02
CA ILE A 132 -2.26 -0.91 -14.14
C ILE A 132 -3.69 -0.41 -14.35
N GLU A 133 -4.14 0.57 -13.56
CA GLU A 133 -5.47 1.17 -13.73
C GLU A 133 -5.63 1.86 -15.09
N ALA A 134 -4.61 2.60 -15.54
CA ALA A 134 -4.66 3.25 -16.85
C ALA A 134 -4.78 2.25 -18.02
N VAL A 135 -4.08 1.12 -17.94
CA VAL A 135 -4.03 0.12 -19.03
C VAL A 135 -5.19 -0.88 -18.93
N PHE A 136 -5.35 -1.55 -17.79
CA PHE A 136 -6.37 -2.59 -17.60
C PHE A 136 -7.75 -1.98 -17.30
N GLY A 137 -7.82 -0.92 -16.49
CA GLY A 137 -9.07 -0.22 -16.18
C GLY A 137 -9.58 0.64 -17.33
N GLY A 138 -8.67 1.19 -18.14
CA GLY A 138 -9.00 1.93 -19.36
C GLY A 138 -9.40 1.05 -20.56
N ALA A 139 -9.19 -0.27 -20.49
CA ALA A 139 -9.50 -1.19 -21.58
C ALA A 139 -11.00 -1.39 -21.75
N GLN A 140 -11.48 -1.38 -23.01
CA GLN A 140 -12.90 -1.52 -23.34
C GLN A 140 -13.17 -2.79 -24.18
N HIS A 141 -14.37 -3.35 -24.00
CA HIS A 141 -14.92 -4.45 -24.79
C HIS A 141 -13.98 -5.67 -24.87
N GLU A 142 -13.57 -6.06 -26.08
CA GLU A 142 -12.79 -7.27 -26.36
C GLU A 142 -11.37 -7.24 -25.78
N ARG A 143 -10.88 -6.07 -25.37
CA ARG A 143 -9.58 -5.90 -24.73
C ARG A 143 -9.64 -5.90 -23.21
N PHE A 144 -10.83 -5.93 -22.61
CA PHE A 144 -10.97 -5.88 -21.16
C PHE A 144 -10.55 -7.21 -20.53
N ILE A 145 -9.53 -7.16 -19.67
CA ILE A 145 -9.13 -8.26 -18.81
C ILE A 145 -9.46 -7.89 -17.37
N PRO A 146 -10.30 -8.66 -16.66
CA PRO A 146 -10.65 -8.32 -15.30
C PRO A 146 -9.45 -8.55 -14.36
N TYR A 147 -9.14 -7.55 -13.53
CA TYR A 147 -7.95 -7.52 -12.68
C TYR A 147 -8.27 -7.09 -11.26
N ALA A 148 -7.43 -7.53 -10.33
CA ALA A 148 -7.43 -7.09 -8.93
C ALA A 148 -6.02 -6.67 -8.52
N LEU A 149 -5.92 -5.57 -7.78
CA LEU A 149 -4.71 -5.15 -7.08
C LEU A 149 -4.75 -5.72 -5.65
N ALA A 150 -3.65 -6.30 -5.22
CA ALA A 150 -3.45 -6.83 -3.88
C ALA A 150 -2.15 -6.31 -3.27
N ASP A 151 -2.05 -6.33 -1.95
CA ASP A 151 -0.88 -5.87 -1.18
C ASP A 151 -0.54 -4.36 -1.36
N LEU A 152 -1.53 -3.52 -1.67
CA LEU A 152 -1.38 -2.05 -1.64
C LEU A 152 -1.27 -1.53 -0.20
N ALA A 153 -0.44 -0.50 0.00
CA ALA A 153 -0.40 0.23 1.26
C ALA A 153 -1.70 1.04 1.43
N ILE A 154 -2.39 0.78 2.52
CA ILE A 154 -3.79 1.19 2.76
C ILE A 154 -3.97 2.71 2.81
N GLU A 155 -2.93 3.45 3.21
CA GLU A 155 -2.94 4.92 3.22
C GLU A 155 -3.18 5.52 1.82
N GLN A 156 -2.86 4.79 0.75
CA GLN A 156 -3.01 5.29 -0.62
C GLN A 156 -4.37 4.94 -1.24
N GLU A 157 -5.05 3.89 -0.77
CA GLU A 157 -6.29 3.38 -1.38
C GLU A 157 -7.56 3.88 -0.67
N LYS A 158 -7.49 4.22 0.62
CA LYS A 158 -8.67 4.44 1.47
C LYS A 158 -8.70 5.84 2.10
N PRO A 159 -9.44 6.81 1.50
CA PRO A 159 -9.56 8.18 2.02
C PRO A 159 -9.94 8.25 3.50
N VAL A 160 -10.92 7.46 3.96
CA VAL A 160 -11.39 7.37 5.35
C VAL A 160 -10.26 7.08 6.35
N LEU A 161 -9.35 6.17 5.99
CA LEU A 161 -8.25 5.77 6.87
C LEU A 161 -7.18 6.86 6.93
N SER A 162 -6.86 7.48 5.79
CA SER A 162 -5.91 8.59 5.71
C SER A 162 -6.42 9.87 6.42
N SER A 163 -7.71 10.16 6.32
CA SER A 163 -8.34 11.29 7.00
C SER A 163 -8.36 11.05 8.51
N PHE A 164 -8.62 9.83 8.98
CA PHE A 164 -8.56 9.52 10.41
C PHE A 164 -7.14 9.64 10.99
N ALA A 165 -6.11 9.22 10.26
CA ALA A 165 -4.72 9.44 10.66
C ALA A 165 -4.40 10.94 10.81
N SER A 166 -4.92 11.77 9.90
CA SER A 166 -4.80 13.24 9.97
C SER A 166 -5.55 13.82 11.16
N LEU A 167 -6.77 13.35 11.43
CA LEU A 167 -7.60 13.74 12.56
C LEU A 167 -6.98 13.36 13.92
N ALA A 168 -6.38 12.17 14.02
CA ALA A 168 -5.65 11.75 15.20
C ALA A 168 -4.44 12.65 15.51
N ASN A 169 -3.97 13.45 14.54
CA ASN A 169 -2.87 14.40 14.66
C ASN A 169 -3.33 15.87 14.81
N LEU A 170 -4.64 16.12 15.02
CA LEU A 170 -5.22 17.47 15.16
C LEU A 170 -4.49 18.42 16.13
N PRO A 171 -4.00 17.99 17.31
CA PRO A 171 -3.26 18.87 18.21
C PRO A 171 -2.04 19.54 17.57
N PHE A 172 -1.41 18.88 16.60
CA PHE A 172 -0.24 19.38 15.87
C PHE A 172 -0.57 19.97 14.49
N SER A 173 -1.84 19.91 14.08
CA SER A 173 -2.30 20.52 12.84
C SER A 173 -2.21 22.04 12.92
N ARG A 174 -1.78 22.65 11.82
CA ARG A 174 -1.83 24.11 11.61
C ARG A 174 -3.21 24.59 11.17
N PHE A 175 -4.16 23.67 10.93
CA PHE A 175 -5.47 23.99 10.36
C PHE A 175 -5.30 24.74 9.03
N GLY A 176 -4.48 24.21 8.12
CA GLY A 176 -4.33 24.77 6.78
C GLY A 176 -5.63 24.63 5.99
N VAL A 177 -5.99 25.63 5.19
CA VAL A 177 -7.25 25.59 4.43
C VAL A 177 -7.34 24.35 3.53
N SER A 178 -6.26 24.00 2.84
CA SER A 178 -6.20 22.79 2.01
C SER A 178 -6.45 21.54 2.83
N ASP A 179 -5.73 21.35 3.94
CA ASP A 179 -5.88 20.16 4.80
C ASP A 179 -7.33 19.97 5.29
N ILE A 180 -8.02 21.07 5.64
CA ILE A 180 -9.41 21.02 6.11
C ILE A 180 -10.38 20.76 4.96
N LEU A 181 -10.15 21.34 3.79
CA LEU A 181 -10.94 21.08 2.59
C LEU A 181 -10.77 19.64 2.09
N ASP A 182 -9.57 19.06 2.22
CA ASP A 182 -9.31 17.66 1.88
C ASP A 182 -10.12 16.72 2.79
N LEU A 183 -10.28 17.06 4.08
CA LEU A 183 -11.16 16.31 4.98
C LEU A 183 -12.63 16.40 4.56
N LEU A 184 -13.12 17.59 4.19
CA LEU A 184 -14.49 17.76 3.69
C LEU A 184 -14.74 17.07 2.34
N GLN A 185 -13.70 16.74 1.58
CA GLN A 185 -13.81 16.02 0.32
C GLN A 185 -14.07 14.51 0.51
N VAL A 186 -13.78 13.97 1.70
CA VAL A 186 -14.09 12.57 2.04
C VAL A 186 -15.60 12.40 2.14
N SER A 187 -16.18 11.52 1.33
CA SER A 187 -17.64 11.32 1.22
C SER A 187 -18.32 11.11 2.57
N GLN A 188 -17.77 10.26 3.43
CA GLN A 188 -18.35 9.97 4.76
C GLN A 188 -18.35 11.18 5.69
N ILE A 189 -17.41 12.11 5.52
CA ILE A 189 -17.36 13.35 6.28
C ILE A 189 -18.35 14.33 5.67
N ALA A 190 -18.33 14.51 4.35
CA ALA A 190 -19.31 15.35 3.65
C ALA A 190 -20.75 14.96 4.00
N ASP A 191 -21.08 13.68 3.95
CA ASP A 191 -22.40 13.13 4.28
C ASP A 191 -22.77 13.41 5.75
N LYS A 192 -21.83 13.19 6.68
CA LYS A 192 -22.04 13.43 8.12
C LYS A 192 -22.41 14.88 8.43
N PHE A 193 -21.78 15.82 7.72
CA PHE A 193 -22.04 17.25 7.85
C PHE A 193 -23.08 17.75 6.83
N SER A 194 -23.69 16.85 6.06
CA SER A 194 -24.68 17.15 5.01
C SER A 194 -24.20 18.21 4.00
N VAL A 195 -22.91 18.17 3.65
CA VAL A 195 -22.29 19.08 2.68
C VAL A 195 -22.39 18.49 1.28
N GLU A 196 -23.14 19.16 0.41
CA GLU A 196 -23.26 18.75 -0.99
C GLU A 196 -22.08 19.27 -1.84
N ALA A 197 -21.87 18.66 -3.02
CA ALA A 197 -20.77 19.05 -3.91
C ALA A 197 -20.78 20.54 -4.31
N HIS A 198 -21.97 21.11 -4.54
CA HIS A 198 -22.10 22.53 -4.87
C HIS A 198 -21.80 23.44 -3.67
N GLU A 199 -22.11 22.98 -2.46
CA GLU A 199 -21.79 23.68 -1.21
C GLU A 199 -20.28 23.67 -0.93
N TYR A 200 -19.60 22.56 -1.26
CA TYR A 200 -18.15 22.47 -1.19
C TYR A 200 -17.45 23.52 -2.07
N GLU A 201 -17.88 23.66 -3.33
CA GLU A 201 -17.36 24.68 -4.25
C GLU A 201 -17.60 26.11 -3.70
N GLN A 202 -18.78 26.35 -3.12
CA GLN A 202 -19.14 27.62 -2.50
C GLN A 202 -18.25 27.93 -1.28
N ILE A 203 -17.99 26.95 -0.43
CA ILE A 203 -17.08 27.07 0.73
C ILE A 203 -15.68 27.43 0.26
N GLN A 204 -15.16 26.74 -0.77
CA GLN A 204 -13.82 27.02 -1.31
C GLN A 204 -13.72 28.47 -1.81
N TYR A 205 -14.72 28.93 -2.56
CA TYR A 205 -14.80 30.31 -3.03
C TYR A 205 -14.83 31.32 -1.87
N TRP A 206 -15.65 31.09 -0.84
CA TRP A 206 -15.71 31.97 0.32
C TRP A 206 -14.38 32.06 1.07
N LEU A 207 -13.73 30.92 1.33
CA LEU A 207 -12.46 30.90 2.07
C LEU A 207 -11.35 31.63 1.31
N GLU A 208 -11.35 31.56 -0.02
CA GLU A 208 -10.46 32.36 -0.86
C GLU A 208 -10.78 33.86 -0.73
N ARG A 209 -12.06 34.25 -0.81
CA ARG A 209 -12.52 35.64 -0.71
C ARG A 209 -12.18 36.30 0.62
N VAL A 210 -12.43 35.61 1.74
CA VAL A 210 -12.13 36.17 3.06
C VAL A 210 -10.66 36.00 3.47
N GLY A 211 -9.87 35.31 2.65
CA GLY A 211 -8.42 35.20 2.80
C GLY A 211 -7.98 34.27 3.91
N VAL A 212 -8.75 33.23 4.26
CA VAL A 212 -8.29 32.22 5.22
C VAL A 212 -7.07 31.50 4.62
N LYS A 213 -6.06 31.26 5.44
CA LYS A 213 -4.88 30.47 5.05
C LYS A 213 -4.59 29.35 6.03
N TRP A 214 -4.47 29.69 7.31
CA TRP A 214 -4.22 28.71 8.37
C TRP A 214 -4.39 29.32 9.76
N GLY A 215 -4.42 28.46 10.77
CA GLY A 215 -4.53 28.85 12.17
C GLY A 215 -5.97 29.12 12.57
N ILE A 216 -6.32 28.69 13.79
CA ILE A 216 -7.69 28.85 14.31
C ILE A 216 -7.91 30.32 14.62
N ASN A 217 -6.99 30.89 15.40
CA ASN A 217 -6.97 32.27 15.86
C ASN A 217 -5.52 32.73 16.11
N ALA A 218 -5.34 33.93 16.66
CA ALA A 218 -4.02 34.48 16.97
C ALA A 218 -3.24 33.67 18.02
N GLU A 219 -3.92 33.14 19.05
CA GLU A 219 -3.30 32.31 20.09
C GLU A 219 -2.77 30.99 19.52
N HIS A 220 -3.50 30.38 18.59
CA HIS A 220 -3.06 29.17 17.90
C HIS A 220 -1.81 29.44 17.04
N LYS A 221 -1.66 30.63 16.44
CA LYS A 221 -0.39 30.97 15.78
C LYS A 221 0.75 31.14 16.77
N HIS A 222 0.47 31.76 17.92
CA HIS A 222 1.43 31.92 18.99
C HIS A 222 1.92 30.58 19.55
N SER A 223 1.08 29.55 19.61
CA SER A 223 1.51 28.20 20.03
C SER A 223 2.49 27.53 19.05
N PHE A 224 2.72 28.10 17.87
CA PHE A 224 3.76 27.69 16.92
C PHE A 224 4.98 28.64 16.92
N ASP A 225 5.17 29.40 18.00
CA ASP A 225 6.25 30.39 18.13
C ASP A 225 6.23 31.47 17.03
N LEU A 226 5.02 31.81 16.54
CA LEU A 226 4.80 32.85 15.53
C LEU A 226 4.07 34.06 16.15
N PRO A 227 4.18 35.26 15.55
CA PRO A 227 3.45 36.42 16.02
C PRO A 227 1.93 36.16 16.07
N ALA A 228 1.28 36.59 17.16
CA ALA A 228 -0.15 36.45 17.41
C ALA A 228 -0.99 37.38 16.52
N ILE A 229 -0.97 37.12 15.21
CA ILE A 229 -1.66 37.91 14.19
C ILE A 229 -2.98 37.22 13.83
N GLU A 230 -4.10 37.91 14.06
CA GLU A 230 -5.47 37.41 13.78
C GLU A 230 -5.76 37.25 12.27
N LEU A 231 -5.09 38.01 11.41
CA LEU A 231 -5.32 37.99 9.96
C LEU A 231 -5.11 36.60 9.35
N ASN A 232 -5.88 36.25 8.33
CA ASN A 232 -5.80 34.98 7.59
C ASN A 232 -6.04 33.71 8.42
N THR A 233 -6.66 33.84 9.61
CA THR A 233 -7.11 32.73 10.45
C THR A 233 -8.54 32.31 10.13
N TRP A 234 -8.93 31.10 10.53
CA TRP A 234 -10.30 30.61 10.42
C TRP A 234 -11.29 31.51 11.15
N GLN A 235 -11.01 31.86 12.41
CA GLN A 235 -11.89 32.74 13.18
C GLN A 235 -12.05 34.10 12.51
N HIS A 236 -10.98 34.68 11.97
CA HIS A 236 -11.07 35.95 11.26
C HIS A 236 -11.93 35.83 9.99
N GLY A 237 -11.69 34.84 9.14
CA GLY A 237 -12.46 34.65 7.91
C GLY A 237 -13.94 34.35 8.15
N LEU A 238 -14.25 33.44 9.08
CA LEU A 238 -15.62 33.11 9.45
C LEU A 238 -16.35 34.33 10.05
N ASN A 239 -15.68 35.13 10.89
CA ASN A 239 -16.26 36.37 11.39
C ASN A 239 -16.59 37.37 10.27
N ARG A 240 -15.77 37.45 9.20
CA ARG A 240 -16.05 38.31 8.05
C ARG A 240 -17.28 37.86 7.27
N LEU A 241 -17.43 36.55 7.03
CA LEU A 241 -18.61 35.95 6.39
C LEU A 241 -19.86 36.16 7.25
N LEU A 242 -19.77 35.88 8.55
CA LEU A 242 -20.88 36.06 9.49
C LEU A 242 -21.31 37.52 9.59
N LEU A 243 -20.37 38.46 9.60
CA LEU A 243 -20.67 39.88 9.60
C LEU A 243 -21.32 40.33 8.28
N GLY A 244 -20.96 39.73 7.15
CA GLY A 244 -21.59 39.95 5.84
C GLY A 244 -23.10 39.76 5.85
N ILE A 245 -23.58 38.75 6.59
CA ILE A 245 -25.03 38.48 6.74
C ILE A 245 -25.75 39.68 7.38
N ALA A 246 -25.13 40.31 8.37
CA ALA A 246 -25.72 41.41 9.13
C ALA A 246 -25.47 42.78 8.48
N GLN A 247 -24.37 42.93 7.75
CA GLN A 247 -23.89 44.20 7.23
C GLN A 247 -23.28 44.07 5.83
N ARG A 248 -23.99 44.60 4.84
CA ARG A 248 -23.58 44.61 3.42
C ARG A 248 -22.50 45.62 3.07
N ASP A 249 -22.33 46.67 3.88
CA ASP A 249 -21.30 47.69 3.63
C ASP A 249 -19.91 47.17 4.04
N GLU A 250 -19.18 46.62 3.07
CA GLU A 250 -17.82 46.10 3.22
C GLU A 250 -16.77 47.18 3.54
N GLN A 251 -17.11 48.47 3.42
CA GLN A 251 -16.18 49.57 3.73
C GLN A 251 -16.25 49.99 5.20
N CYS A 252 -17.30 49.61 5.92
CA CYS A 252 -17.52 50.00 7.30
C CYS A 252 -17.08 48.87 8.26
N PRO A 253 -15.98 49.03 9.02
CA PRO A 253 -15.51 47.97 9.89
C PRO A 253 -16.34 47.87 11.18
N TYR A 254 -16.66 46.64 11.60
CA TYR A 254 -17.14 46.36 12.94
C TYR A 254 -15.99 45.85 13.82
N ARG A 255 -15.60 46.61 14.84
CA ARG A 255 -14.45 46.30 15.71
C ARG A 255 -13.15 45.96 14.95
N GLY A 256 -12.93 46.62 13.81
CA GLY A 256 -11.75 46.40 12.96
C GLY A 256 -11.86 45.22 11.99
N ILE A 257 -13.00 44.52 11.94
CA ILE A 257 -13.29 43.46 10.98
C ILE A 257 -14.20 44.03 9.87
N TYR A 258 -13.82 43.80 8.62
CA TYR A 258 -14.59 44.20 7.44
C TYR A 258 -15.46 43.03 6.97
N SER A 259 -16.74 43.27 6.74
CA SER A 259 -17.67 42.25 6.26
C SER A 259 -17.30 41.75 4.86
N ALA A 260 -17.79 40.56 4.53
CA ALA A 260 -17.76 40.02 3.18
C ALA A 260 -19.19 39.63 2.79
N ASP A 261 -19.82 40.39 1.88
CA ASP A 261 -21.22 40.24 1.47
C ASP A 261 -21.36 39.11 0.42
N GLU A 262 -20.90 37.91 0.78
CA GLU A 262 -20.87 36.74 -0.11
C GLU A 262 -21.89 35.66 0.31
N VAL A 263 -22.56 35.84 1.46
CA VAL A 263 -23.48 34.86 2.06
C VAL A 263 -24.90 35.43 2.07
N GLU A 264 -25.73 34.98 1.15
CA GLU A 264 -27.14 35.41 1.05
C GLU A 264 -28.12 34.22 1.05
N GLY A 265 -29.30 34.42 1.63
CA GLY A 265 -30.42 33.50 1.53
C GLY A 265 -30.11 32.08 2.05
N MET A 266 -30.26 31.09 1.18
CA MET A 266 -30.09 29.66 1.53
C MET A 266 -28.62 29.29 1.80
N ALA A 267 -27.65 30.10 1.35
CA ALA A 267 -26.23 29.85 1.58
C ALA A 267 -25.84 30.00 3.07
N LEU A 268 -26.71 30.57 3.90
CA LEU A 268 -26.53 30.59 5.36
C LEU A 268 -26.42 29.18 5.95
N ASP A 269 -27.17 28.22 5.40
CA ASP A 269 -27.12 26.83 5.85
C ASP A 269 -25.74 26.21 5.60
N THR A 270 -25.18 26.43 4.40
CA THR A 270 -23.83 26.02 4.04
C THR A 270 -22.77 26.61 4.96
N LEU A 271 -22.87 27.90 5.31
CA LEU A 271 -21.96 28.52 6.26
C LEU A 271 -22.08 27.89 7.66
N ASN A 272 -23.30 27.59 8.12
CA ASN A 272 -23.50 26.92 9.40
C ASN A 272 -22.88 25.52 9.42
N LYS A 273 -22.99 24.75 8.33
CA LYS A 273 -22.33 23.44 8.19
C LYS A 273 -20.82 23.57 8.32
N LEU A 274 -20.22 24.56 7.64
CA LEU A 274 -18.78 24.83 7.74
C LEU A 274 -18.36 25.22 9.16
N VAL A 275 -19.09 26.12 9.80
CA VAL A 275 -18.80 26.56 11.18
C VAL A 275 -18.89 25.36 12.13
N HIS A 276 -19.96 24.56 12.04
CA HIS A 276 -20.14 23.35 12.83
C HIS A 276 -18.99 22.37 12.62
N PHE A 277 -18.56 22.13 11.37
CA PHE A 277 -17.42 21.27 11.08
C PHE A 277 -16.14 21.77 11.75
N ILE A 278 -15.83 23.06 11.64
CA ILE A 278 -14.65 23.66 12.26
C ILE A 278 -14.73 23.58 13.80
N ASP A 279 -15.90 23.79 14.39
CA ASP A 279 -16.10 23.71 15.84
C ASP A 279 -15.85 22.29 16.36
N VAL A 280 -16.32 21.25 15.66
CA VAL A 280 -16.04 19.85 15.99
C VAL A 280 -14.53 19.58 15.98
N LEU A 281 -13.82 20.03 14.94
CA LEU A 281 -12.36 19.85 14.86
C LEU A 281 -11.61 20.56 15.98
N GLN A 282 -12.04 21.76 16.36
CA GLN A 282 -11.45 22.50 17.48
C GLN A 282 -11.71 21.79 18.81
N HIS A 283 -12.94 21.32 19.02
CA HIS A 283 -13.32 20.59 20.22
C HIS A 283 -12.42 19.38 20.46
N TYR A 284 -12.21 18.55 19.43
CA TYR A 284 -11.34 17.38 19.55
C TYR A 284 -9.86 17.72 19.60
N LYS A 285 -9.42 18.82 18.97
CA LYS A 285 -8.05 19.32 19.18
C LYS A 285 -7.82 19.61 20.67
N GLU A 286 -8.74 20.28 21.34
CA GLU A 286 -8.62 20.63 22.76
C GLU A 286 -8.61 19.38 23.64
N GLN A 287 -9.51 18.42 23.41
CA GLN A 287 -9.54 17.15 24.16
C GLN A 287 -8.28 16.28 23.94
N LEU A 288 -7.74 16.27 22.72
CA LEU A 288 -6.56 15.47 22.37
C LEU A 288 -5.23 16.15 22.72
N SER A 289 -5.23 17.45 23.06
CA SER A 289 -4.00 18.18 23.40
C SER A 289 -3.33 17.78 24.73
N PRO A 290 -4.04 17.64 25.86
CA PRO A 290 -3.39 17.30 27.13
C PRO A 290 -2.87 15.86 27.14
N ASP A 291 -1.72 15.60 27.75
CA ASP A 291 -1.23 14.23 27.94
C ASP A 291 -2.19 13.46 28.85
N ASP A 292 -2.57 12.25 28.46
CA ASP A 292 -3.52 11.41 29.19
C ASP A 292 -3.24 9.92 28.94
N THR A 293 -3.89 9.04 29.68
CA THR A 293 -3.83 7.58 29.53
C THR A 293 -4.30 7.13 28.16
N LEU A 294 -3.75 5.99 27.68
CA LEU A 294 -4.12 5.41 26.38
C LEU A 294 -5.62 5.12 26.27
N ILE A 295 -6.25 4.67 27.36
CA ILE A 295 -7.69 4.36 27.38
C ILE A 295 -8.55 5.61 27.15
N ASN A 296 -8.23 6.72 27.82
CA ASN A 296 -8.95 7.98 27.62
C ASN A 296 -8.74 8.52 26.21
N LYS A 297 -7.49 8.49 25.72
CA LYS A 297 -7.18 8.89 24.33
C LYS A 297 -7.93 8.05 23.31
N ALA A 298 -8.00 6.73 23.49
CA ALA A 298 -8.74 5.83 22.63
C ALA A 298 -10.26 6.11 22.68
N ALA A 299 -10.81 6.47 23.85
CA ALA A 299 -12.21 6.85 24.00
C ALA A 299 -12.53 8.17 23.28
N ILE A 300 -11.66 9.19 23.42
CA ILE A 300 -11.81 10.47 22.70
C ILE A 300 -11.77 10.24 21.19
N LEU A 301 -10.82 9.44 20.70
CA LEU A 301 -10.72 9.09 19.28
C LEU A 301 -11.90 8.25 18.77
N ALA A 302 -12.48 7.40 19.61
CA ALA A 302 -13.70 6.67 19.27
C ALA A 302 -14.92 7.60 19.14
N ASN A 303 -15.05 8.59 20.03
CA ASN A 303 -16.10 9.60 19.91
C ASN A 303 -15.91 10.45 18.64
N LEU A 304 -14.66 10.87 18.37
CA LEU A 304 -14.28 11.58 17.15
C LEU A 304 -14.68 10.80 15.89
N LEU A 305 -14.43 9.48 15.87
CA LEU A 305 -14.83 8.61 14.77
C LEU A 305 -16.35 8.66 14.53
N THR A 306 -17.15 8.57 15.59
CA THR A 306 -18.62 8.60 15.49
C THR A 306 -19.21 9.96 15.13
N GLU A 307 -18.52 11.04 15.50
CA GLU A 307 -18.98 12.41 15.27
C GLU A 307 -18.61 12.93 13.88
N ILE A 308 -17.49 12.47 13.31
CA ILE A 308 -17.00 12.94 12.01
C ILE A 308 -17.45 12.07 10.83
N TYR A 309 -17.65 10.76 11.03
CA TYR A 309 -18.02 9.85 9.94
C TYR A 309 -19.48 9.42 10.01
N GLU A 310 -20.10 9.29 8.85
CA GLU A 310 -21.42 8.69 8.70
C GLU A 310 -21.32 7.15 8.67
N SER A 311 -22.15 6.47 9.48
CA SER A 311 -22.04 5.02 9.70
C SER A 311 -22.81 4.16 8.69
N ASP A 312 -23.76 4.76 7.98
CA ASP A 312 -24.70 4.04 7.10
C ASP A 312 -24.21 3.90 5.65
N SER A 313 -22.94 4.22 5.38
CA SER A 313 -22.34 4.16 4.03
C SER A 313 -21.78 2.76 3.68
N ASP A 314 -21.59 2.50 2.39
CA ASP A 314 -20.99 1.26 1.85
C ASP A 314 -19.57 0.97 2.41
N ASP A 315 -18.89 1.97 2.98
CA ASP A 315 -17.54 1.87 3.57
C ASP A 315 -17.54 1.47 5.06
N SER A 316 -18.60 0.80 5.52
CA SER A 316 -18.71 0.23 6.88
C SER A 316 -17.49 -0.59 7.34
N TRP A 317 -16.78 -1.22 6.41
CA TRP A 317 -15.58 -2.00 6.71
C TRP A 317 -14.38 -1.13 7.13
N ASP A 318 -14.17 0.03 6.51
CA ASP A 318 -13.04 0.91 6.85
C ASP A 318 -13.22 1.48 8.27
N LEU A 319 -14.45 1.84 8.63
CA LEU A 319 -14.79 2.25 9.99
C LEU A 319 -14.56 1.12 11.01
N LEU A 320 -14.88 -0.12 10.65
CA LEU A 320 -14.58 -1.28 11.49
C LEU A 320 -13.07 -1.49 11.68
N VAL A 321 -12.26 -1.24 10.66
CA VAL A 321 -10.78 -1.28 10.77
C VAL A 321 -10.31 -0.24 11.78
N LEU A 322 -10.81 1.01 11.70
CA LEU A 322 -10.46 2.06 12.65
C LEU A 322 -10.88 1.70 14.08
N GLN A 323 -12.08 1.15 14.27
CA GLN A 323 -12.52 0.66 15.58
C GLN A 323 -11.58 -0.43 16.13
N ASN A 324 -11.17 -1.38 15.29
CA ASN A 324 -10.23 -2.44 15.70
C ASN A 324 -8.85 -1.90 16.09
N VAL A 325 -8.37 -0.85 15.44
CA VAL A 325 -7.11 -0.17 15.80
C VAL A 325 -7.26 0.53 17.15
N LEU A 326 -8.39 1.21 17.39
CA LEU A 326 -8.68 1.85 18.68
C LEU A 326 -8.83 0.83 19.81
N ASP A 327 -9.40 -0.34 19.54
CA ASP A 327 -9.52 -1.41 20.53
C ASP A 327 -8.17 -2.06 20.87
N GLU A 328 -7.20 -2.08 19.94
CA GLU A 328 -5.83 -2.48 20.26
C GLU A 328 -5.13 -1.51 21.19
N LEU A 329 -5.37 -0.20 21.04
CA LEU A 329 -4.87 0.78 22.01
C LEU A 329 -5.41 0.52 23.42
N LYS A 330 -6.68 0.11 23.54
CA LYS A 330 -7.28 -0.25 24.84
C LYS A 330 -6.64 -1.51 25.41
N LYS A 331 -6.32 -2.52 24.58
CA LYS A 331 -5.66 -3.76 25.03
C LYS A 331 -4.31 -3.50 25.70
N HIS A 332 -3.53 -2.52 25.23
CA HIS A 332 -2.27 -2.15 25.90
C HIS A 332 -2.49 -1.70 27.36
N HIS A 333 -3.58 -1.00 27.62
CA HIS A 333 -3.97 -0.63 28.97
C HIS A 333 -4.45 -1.84 29.78
N ASP A 334 -5.33 -2.67 29.20
CA ASP A 334 -5.87 -3.85 29.87
C ASP A 334 -4.78 -4.88 30.26
N ASN A 335 -3.75 -5.00 29.42
CA ASN A 335 -2.58 -5.86 29.67
C ASN A 335 -1.62 -5.25 30.71
N GLY A 336 -1.79 -3.98 31.06
CA GLY A 336 -0.91 -3.25 31.96
C GLY A 336 0.45 -2.90 31.36
N ASP A 337 0.55 -2.81 30.02
CA ASP A 337 1.81 -2.49 29.33
C ASP A 337 2.30 -1.08 29.69
N TYR A 338 1.37 -0.12 29.80
CA TYR A 338 1.68 1.26 30.18
C TYR A 338 0.44 2.00 30.73
N ASN A 339 0.57 2.57 31.93
CA ASN A 339 -0.54 3.22 32.66
C ASN A 339 -0.32 4.71 32.97
N GLN A 340 0.78 5.29 32.51
CA GLN A 340 1.05 6.72 32.71
C GLN A 340 0.46 7.55 31.57
N ALA A 341 0.50 8.87 31.74
CA ALA A 341 0.10 9.80 30.69
C ALA A 341 1.01 9.65 29.46
N VAL A 342 0.40 9.68 28.29
CA VAL A 342 1.03 9.55 26.98
C VAL A 342 0.69 10.79 26.15
N SER A 343 1.69 11.31 25.46
CA SER A 343 1.48 12.41 24.53
C SER A 343 0.76 11.94 23.28
N GLN A 344 -0.09 12.82 22.73
CA GLN A 344 -0.82 12.52 21.50
C GLN A 344 0.11 12.11 20.35
N ARG A 345 1.37 12.58 20.30
CA ARG A 345 2.34 12.17 19.26
C ARG A 345 2.53 10.66 19.18
N ILE A 346 2.56 9.98 20.33
CA ILE A 346 2.73 8.53 20.40
C ILE A 346 1.44 7.86 19.93
N VAL A 347 0.28 8.36 20.35
CA VAL A 347 -1.02 7.85 19.92
C VAL A 347 -1.19 7.99 18.41
N SER A 348 -0.91 9.15 17.82
CA SER A 348 -0.97 9.37 16.38
C SER A 348 -0.04 8.42 15.62
N TYR A 349 1.17 8.16 16.15
CA TYR A 349 2.08 7.18 15.57
C TYR A 349 1.51 5.75 15.60
N LEU A 350 0.96 5.32 16.75
CA LEU A 350 0.34 3.99 16.89
C LEU A 350 -0.89 3.83 15.99
N ILE A 351 -1.72 4.86 15.84
CA ILE A 351 -2.86 4.85 14.91
C ILE A 351 -2.36 4.68 13.48
N LYS A 352 -1.35 5.46 13.08
CA LYS A 352 -0.77 5.36 11.74
C LYS A 352 -0.20 3.97 11.47
N GLN A 353 0.55 3.41 12.42
CA GLN A 353 1.09 2.06 12.32
C GLN A 353 -0.01 0.99 12.23
N GLY A 354 -1.04 1.07 13.09
CA GLY A 354 -2.15 0.11 13.11
C GLY A 354 -2.97 0.11 11.82
N ILE A 355 -3.15 1.29 11.21
CA ILE A 355 -3.77 1.40 9.87
C ILE A 355 -2.90 0.71 8.81
N GLN A 356 -1.58 0.87 8.85
CA GLN A 356 -0.67 0.28 7.85
C GLN A 356 -0.57 -1.25 7.95
N GLU A 357 -0.63 -1.83 9.16
CA GLU A 357 -0.43 -3.27 9.37
C GLU A 357 -1.65 -4.13 8.98
N LYS A 358 -2.87 -3.60 9.05
CA LYS A 358 -4.10 -4.44 9.06
C LYS A 358 -4.89 -4.57 7.76
N GLY A 359 -4.69 -3.71 6.78
CA GLY A 359 -5.53 -3.67 5.59
C GLY A 359 -4.99 -4.43 4.37
N VAL A 360 -3.96 -5.26 4.55
CA VAL A 360 -3.56 -6.23 3.51
C VAL A 360 -4.45 -7.46 3.64
N GLY A 361 -5.49 -7.63 2.81
CA GLY A 361 -6.10 -8.96 2.81
C GLY A 361 -7.38 -9.31 2.07
N GLN A 362 -8.05 -8.45 1.29
CA GLN A 362 -9.43 -8.83 0.89
C GLN A 362 -9.68 -9.23 -0.57
N ARG A 363 -8.72 -9.09 -1.50
CA ARG A 363 -8.99 -9.41 -2.92
C ARG A 363 -8.00 -10.39 -3.56
N PHE A 364 -7.43 -11.31 -2.78
CA PHE A 364 -6.61 -12.38 -3.35
C PHE A 364 -7.51 -13.51 -3.87
N LEU A 365 -7.38 -13.88 -5.16
CA LEU A 365 -7.95 -15.08 -5.82
C LEU A 365 -9.43 -15.07 -6.27
N VAL A 366 -10.11 -13.94 -6.33
CA VAL A 366 -11.51 -13.91 -6.83
C VAL A 366 -11.55 -13.72 -8.35
N GLY A 367 -11.44 -14.80 -9.13
CA GLY A 367 -11.87 -14.85 -10.55
C GLY A 367 -11.13 -13.95 -11.56
N GLN A 368 -10.19 -13.13 -11.12
CA GLN A 368 -9.51 -12.07 -11.87
C GLN A 368 -7.99 -12.31 -11.94
N VAL A 369 -7.30 -11.58 -12.82
CA VAL A 369 -5.83 -11.54 -12.82
C VAL A 369 -5.36 -10.81 -11.56
N ASN A 370 -4.51 -11.45 -10.75
CA ASN A 370 -4.04 -10.87 -9.50
C ASN A 370 -2.70 -10.16 -9.70
N PHE A 371 -2.67 -8.86 -9.38
CA PHE A 371 -1.45 -8.06 -9.28
C PHE A 371 -1.05 -7.95 -7.82
N CYS A 372 0.13 -8.45 -7.46
CA CYS A 372 0.56 -8.46 -6.06
C CYS A 372 2.07 -8.27 -5.91
N THR A 373 2.51 -8.07 -4.66
CA THR A 373 3.95 -8.05 -4.37
C THR A 373 4.49 -9.47 -4.27
N LEU A 374 5.81 -9.64 -4.48
CA LEU A 374 6.46 -10.92 -4.15
C LEU A 374 6.46 -11.11 -2.62
N MET A 375 5.57 -11.95 -2.10
CA MET A 375 5.44 -12.26 -0.68
C MET A 375 5.93 -13.68 -0.37
N PRO A 376 6.81 -13.87 0.64
CA PRO A 376 7.29 -15.19 1.04
C PRO A 376 6.14 -16.15 1.39
N MET A 377 6.37 -17.46 1.18
CA MET A 377 5.46 -18.54 1.59
C MET A 377 4.10 -18.55 0.87
N ARG A 378 3.98 -17.84 -0.26
CA ARG A 378 2.78 -17.79 -1.11
C ARG A 378 3.03 -18.47 -2.47
N ALA A 379 3.81 -19.55 -2.48
CA ALA A 379 4.15 -20.34 -3.69
C ALA A 379 2.97 -21.19 -4.18
N VAL A 380 1.90 -20.53 -4.61
CA VAL A 380 0.72 -21.16 -5.20
C VAL A 380 0.98 -21.40 -6.69
N PRO A 381 0.72 -22.61 -7.23
CA PRO A 381 0.93 -22.87 -8.65
C PRO A 381 -0.11 -22.15 -9.51
N PHE A 382 0.36 -21.47 -10.55
CA PHE A 382 -0.46 -20.79 -11.56
C PHE A 382 -0.07 -21.29 -12.95
N LYS A 383 -1.02 -21.29 -13.89
CA LYS A 383 -0.70 -21.60 -15.29
C LYS A 383 0.26 -20.57 -15.86
N VAL A 384 0.00 -19.30 -15.59
CA VAL A 384 0.82 -18.19 -16.08
C VAL A 384 1.32 -17.37 -14.90
N VAL A 385 2.64 -17.25 -14.79
CA VAL A 385 3.31 -16.41 -13.79
C VAL A 385 4.02 -15.27 -14.51
N CYS A 386 3.69 -14.03 -14.18
CA CYS A 386 4.32 -12.84 -14.74
C CYS A 386 5.09 -12.10 -13.64
N MET A 387 6.33 -11.68 -13.91
CA MET A 387 7.14 -10.86 -13.02
C MET A 387 7.54 -9.57 -13.73
N LEU A 388 7.13 -8.43 -13.18
CA LEU A 388 7.44 -7.09 -13.70
C LEU A 388 8.47 -6.39 -12.81
N GLY A 389 9.13 -5.36 -13.37
CA GLY A 389 10.02 -4.50 -12.60
C GLY A 389 11.25 -5.23 -12.06
N LEU A 390 11.76 -6.24 -12.80
CA LEU A 390 12.96 -6.99 -12.44
C LEU A 390 14.25 -6.18 -12.71
N ASN A 391 14.28 -4.93 -12.24
CA ASN A 391 15.40 -4.01 -12.38
C ASN A 391 16.43 -4.24 -11.27
N ASP A 392 17.72 -3.98 -11.54
CA ASP A 392 18.79 -4.15 -10.56
C ASP A 392 18.59 -3.32 -9.27
N ALA A 393 17.99 -2.13 -9.41
CA ALA A 393 17.67 -1.25 -8.28
C ALA A 393 16.45 -1.72 -7.46
N ASP A 394 15.51 -2.41 -8.09
CA ASP A 394 14.20 -2.74 -7.49
C ASP A 394 14.14 -4.19 -6.99
N TYR A 395 14.87 -5.10 -7.63
CA TYR A 395 14.86 -6.53 -7.32
C TYR A 395 16.25 -7.19 -7.49
N PRO A 396 16.75 -7.94 -6.49
CA PRO A 396 16.13 -8.23 -5.18
C PRO A 396 16.06 -7.02 -4.25
N ARG A 397 14.97 -6.90 -3.47
CA ARG A 397 14.77 -5.75 -2.57
C ARG A 397 15.83 -5.70 -1.48
N THR A 398 16.36 -4.51 -1.22
CA THR A 398 17.31 -4.26 -0.14
C THR A 398 16.63 -3.56 1.03
N VAL A 399 16.80 -4.10 2.23
CA VAL A 399 16.41 -3.44 3.49
C VAL A 399 17.69 -3.04 4.20
N GLN A 400 17.80 -1.76 4.57
CA GLN A 400 18.90 -1.32 5.43
C GLN A 400 18.70 -1.93 6.81
N PRO A 401 19.67 -2.74 7.30
CA PRO A 401 19.57 -3.28 8.64
C PRO A 401 19.59 -2.13 9.64
N ILE A 402 18.89 -2.32 10.74
CA ILE A 402 18.90 -1.34 11.82
C ILE A 402 20.33 -1.30 12.39
N GLY A 403 20.88 -0.11 12.65
CA GLY A 403 22.30 0.03 13.03
C GLY A 403 22.71 -0.69 14.32
N PHE A 404 21.72 -1.06 15.15
CA PHE A 404 21.91 -1.85 16.37
C PHE A 404 21.52 -3.33 16.23
N ASP A 405 21.13 -3.76 15.03
CA ASP A 405 20.97 -5.19 14.72
C ASP A 405 22.36 -5.83 14.63
N LEU A 406 22.68 -6.67 15.61
CA LEU A 406 23.95 -7.37 15.69
C LEU A 406 23.99 -8.63 14.83
N VAL A 407 22.84 -9.13 14.37
CA VAL A 407 22.75 -10.39 13.60
C VAL A 407 23.61 -10.33 12.33
N PRO A 408 23.58 -9.26 11.50
CA PRO A 408 24.43 -9.13 10.32
C PRO A 408 25.94 -9.12 10.62
N TYR A 409 26.33 -8.65 11.82
CA TYR A 409 27.73 -8.55 12.26
C TYR A 409 28.21 -9.79 13.02
N SER A 410 27.31 -10.71 13.34
CA SER A 410 27.61 -11.96 14.00
C SER A 410 27.98 -13.07 13.01
N LYS A 411 28.41 -14.23 13.52
CA LYS A 411 28.63 -15.41 12.69
C LYS A 411 27.28 -15.95 12.22
N LYS A 412 27.03 -15.89 10.90
CA LYS A 412 25.79 -16.40 10.28
C LYS A 412 25.47 -17.82 10.74
N GLN A 413 24.25 -18.01 11.22
CA GLN A 413 23.68 -19.29 11.61
C GLN A 413 22.64 -19.75 10.58
N LYS A 414 22.34 -21.05 10.60
CA LYS A 414 21.24 -21.61 9.78
C LYS A 414 19.93 -21.12 10.37
N GLY A 415 19.05 -20.60 9.51
CA GLY A 415 17.80 -19.96 9.93
C GLY A 415 17.87 -18.43 9.98
N ASP A 416 19.08 -17.83 9.90
CA ASP A 416 19.20 -16.37 9.77
C ASP A 416 18.52 -15.90 8.48
N ARG A 417 17.49 -15.08 8.62
CA ARG A 417 16.74 -14.51 7.51
C ARG A 417 17.48 -13.32 6.92
N SER A 418 17.34 -13.14 5.61
CA SER A 418 17.85 -11.96 4.92
C SER A 418 16.91 -11.66 3.78
N ARG A 419 16.39 -10.42 3.71
CA ARG A 419 15.45 -10.02 2.65
C ARG A 419 15.98 -10.35 1.26
N LYS A 420 17.27 -10.10 1.00
CA LYS A 420 17.91 -10.43 -0.28
C LYS A 420 17.90 -11.94 -0.59
N LEU A 421 18.10 -12.80 0.40
CA LEU A 421 18.04 -14.25 0.20
C LEU A 421 16.60 -14.73 0.05
N ASP A 422 15.67 -14.15 0.82
CA ASP A 422 14.24 -14.41 0.69
C ASP A 422 13.76 -14.08 -0.72
N ASP A 423 14.11 -12.90 -1.25
CA ASP A 423 13.69 -12.47 -2.57
C ASP A 423 14.28 -13.38 -3.66
N ARG A 424 15.56 -13.76 -3.58
CA ARG A 424 16.13 -14.73 -4.52
C ARG A 424 15.42 -16.08 -4.47
N TYR A 425 15.03 -16.52 -3.27
CA TYR A 425 14.24 -17.73 -3.11
C TYR A 425 12.83 -17.58 -3.69
N LEU A 426 12.20 -16.41 -3.54
CA LEU A 426 10.92 -16.09 -4.17
C LEU A 426 10.97 -16.13 -5.69
N PHE A 427 12.08 -15.69 -6.30
CA PHE A 427 12.28 -15.84 -7.74
C PHE A 427 12.23 -17.31 -8.18
N LEU A 428 12.93 -18.16 -7.41
CA LEU A 428 12.97 -19.59 -7.63
C LEU A 428 11.58 -20.22 -7.43
N GLU A 429 10.85 -19.83 -6.39
CA GLU A 429 9.47 -20.28 -6.16
C GLU A 429 8.55 -19.88 -7.32
N ALA A 430 8.63 -18.64 -7.80
CA ALA A 430 7.86 -18.17 -8.94
C ALA A 430 8.11 -19.00 -10.21
N LEU A 431 9.38 -19.31 -10.49
CA LEU A 431 9.77 -20.18 -11.61
C LEU A 431 9.23 -21.61 -11.45
N LEU A 432 9.28 -22.18 -10.24
CA LEU A 432 8.80 -23.54 -9.96
C LEU A 432 7.26 -23.65 -9.86
N SER A 433 6.58 -22.54 -9.57
CA SER A 433 5.13 -22.45 -9.48
C SER A 433 4.45 -22.21 -10.84
N ALA A 434 5.17 -21.71 -11.85
CA ALA A 434 4.66 -21.57 -13.20
C ALA A 434 4.42 -22.96 -13.82
N ARG A 435 3.22 -23.21 -14.36
CA ARG A 435 2.89 -24.48 -15.03
C ARG A 435 3.04 -24.42 -16.54
N ASP A 436 2.54 -23.35 -17.17
CA ASP A 436 2.48 -23.26 -18.63
C ASP A 436 3.44 -22.17 -19.13
N ASN A 437 3.42 -20.97 -18.52
CA ASN A 437 4.22 -19.83 -18.97
C ASN A 437 4.81 -19.01 -17.81
N LEU A 438 6.07 -18.59 -17.98
CA LEU A 438 6.78 -17.64 -17.15
C LEU A 438 7.12 -16.39 -17.99
N TYR A 439 6.48 -15.27 -17.69
CA TYR A 439 6.77 -13.97 -18.29
C TYR A 439 7.63 -13.13 -17.33
N MET A 440 8.68 -12.52 -17.84
CA MET A 440 9.58 -11.66 -17.09
C MET A 440 9.82 -10.38 -17.85
N SER A 441 9.77 -9.24 -17.16
CA SER A 441 10.11 -7.96 -17.75
C SER A 441 10.89 -7.05 -16.81
N TYR A 442 11.62 -6.13 -17.43
CA TYR A 442 12.43 -5.12 -16.78
C TYR A 442 12.48 -3.86 -17.65
N ILE A 443 12.93 -2.76 -17.06
CA ILE A 443 13.14 -1.47 -17.71
C ILE A 443 14.60 -1.40 -18.15
N GLY A 444 14.85 -1.48 -19.46
CA GLY A 444 16.20 -1.55 -20.00
C GLY A 444 16.86 -0.20 -20.27
N ARG A 445 16.07 0.87 -20.52
CA ARG A 445 16.58 2.22 -20.85
C ARG A 445 15.63 3.34 -20.51
#